data_AF-A0A961DQE9-F1
#
_entry.id   AF-A0A961DQE9-F1
#
_cell.length_a   1.000
_cell.length_b   1.000
_cell.length_c   1.000
_cell.angle_alpha   90.00
_cell.angle_beta   90.00
_cell.angle_gamma   90.00
#
_symmetry.space_group_name_H-M   'P 1'
#
loop_
_entity.id
_entity.type
_entity.pdbx_description
1 polymer ?
#
loop_
_entity_poly.entity_id
_entity_poly.type
_entity_poly.pdbx_seq_one_letter_code
_entity_poly.pdbx_strand_id
1 'polypeptide(L)'
;MLERGVVEVAPLAFMRGRTLNRSFIILDEAQNTTPEQMKMFLTRIGYGSKAVITGDVTQVDVQGGRSGLDGIEQILSDIDDLTFVRLTSRDVVRHRIVAQIVNAYERNAAAGEPAGDGRRKR
;
A
#
# COMPACT_ATOMS: atom_id res chain seq x y z
N MET A 1 -9.45 4.10 31.07
CA MET A 1 -8.13 3.56 31.45
C MET A 1 -7.22 3.76 30.24
N LEU A 2 -6.57 4.92 30.17
CA LEU A 2 -5.57 5.26 29.15
C LEU A 2 -4.25 4.66 29.64
N GLU A 3 -4.04 3.37 29.37
CA GLU A 3 -2.74 2.75 29.66
C GLU A 3 -1.70 3.30 28.70
N ARG A 4 -0.61 3.77 29.30
CA ARG A 4 0.49 4.44 28.64
C ARG A 4 1.38 3.41 27.94
N GLY A 5 1.44 3.50 26.62
CA GLY A 5 2.58 3.07 25.82
C GLY A 5 2.38 1.77 25.02
N VAL A 6 2.72 1.69 23.73
CA VAL A 6 3.34 2.68 22.82
C VAL A 6 2.83 2.50 21.37
N VAL A 7 2.02 1.48 21.07
CA VAL A 7 1.49 1.19 19.73
C VAL A 7 0.09 0.57 19.85
N GLU A 8 -0.88 1.11 19.12
CA GLU A 8 -2.24 0.57 19.01
C GLU A 8 -2.44 0.02 17.60
N VAL A 9 -2.74 -1.28 17.49
CA VAL A 9 -3.11 -1.90 16.21
C VAL A 9 -4.62 -2.05 16.19
N ALA A 10 -5.26 -1.37 15.24
CA ALA A 10 -6.71 -1.37 15.12
C ALA A 10 -7.11 -1.40 13.64
N PRO A 11 -8.26 -2.03 13.31
CA PRO A 11 -8.78 -2.01 11.95
C PRO A 11 -9.22 -0.60 11.56
N LEU A 12 -9.23 -0.30 10.26
CA LEU A 12 -9.62 1.02 9.74
C LEU A 12 -11.00 1.48 10.22
N ALA A 13 -11.94 0.55 10.40
CA ALA A 13 -13.28 0.84 10.93
C ALA A 13 -13.26 1.49 12.33
N PHE A 14 -12.23 1.22 13.14
CA PHE A 14 -12.07 1.80 14.47
C PHE A 14 -11.82 3.31 14.44
N MET A 15 -11.37 3.85 13.30
CA MET A 15 -11.11 5.29 13.14
C MET A 15 -12.39 6.09 12.92
N ARG A 16 -13.52 5.43 12.62
CA ARG A 16 -14.79 6.10 12.36
C ARG A 16 -15.23 6.92 13.58
N GLY A 17 -15.45 8.22 13.38
CA GLY A 17 -15.93 9.12 14.43
C GLY A 17 -14.88 9.52 15.47
N ARG A 18 -13.61 9.12 15.30
CA ARG A 18 -12.52 9.53 16.20
C ARG A 18 -11.77 10.73 15.63
N THR A 19 -11.02 11.42 16.50
CA THR A 19 -10.00 12.38 16.08
C THR A 19 -8.71 11.99 16.78
N LEU A 20 -7.66 11.76 16.01
CA LEU A 20 -6.37 11.28 16.49
C LEU A 20 -5.45 12.48 16.70
N ASN A 21 -5.41 13.01 17.91
CA ASN A 21 -4.55 14.14 18.29
C ASN A 21 -3.26 13.65 18.94
N ARG A 22 -2.15 14.34 18.68
CA ARG A 22 -0.83 14.07 19.27
C ARG A 22 -0.35 12.62 19.07
N SER A 23 -0.59 12.07 17.89
CA SER A 23 -0.26 10.68 17.56
C SER A 23 0.61 10.57 16.30
N PHE A 24 1.42 9.52 16.23
CA PHE A 24 2.01 9.05 14.98
C PHE A 24 1.19 7.88 14.46
N ILE A 25 0.65 7.99 13.25
CA ILE A 25 -0.34 7.05 12.71
C ILE A 25 0.25 6.41 11.46
N ILE A 26 0.11 5.09 11.32
CA ILE A 26 0.48 4.36 10.11
C ILE A 26 -0.78 3.67 9.59
N LEU A 27 -1.16 3.98 8.34
CA LEU A 27 -2.13 3.19 7.60
C LEU A 27 -1.36 2.29 6.64
N ASP A 28 -1.34 1.00 6.93
CA ASP A 28 -0.68 0.00 6.10
C ASP A 28 -1.64 -0.66 5.12
N GLU A 29 -1.08 -1.21 4.03
CA GLU A 29 -1.82 -1.87 2.95
C GLU A 29 -2.95 -1.00 2.38
N ALA A 30 -2.69 0.30 2.23
CA ALA A 30 -3.68 1.29 1.84
C ALA A 30 -4.28 1.04 0.46
N GLN A 31 -3.63 0.21 -0.38
CA GLN A 31 -4.20 -0.23 -1.65
C GLN A 31 -5.52 -1.00 -1.46
N ASN A 32 -5.74 -1.59 -0.27
CA ASN A 32 -6.95 -2.31 0.10
C ASN A 32 -8.09 -1.42 0.63
N THR A 33 -7.90 -0.10 0.63
CA THR A 33 -8.95 0.85 1.00
C THR A 33 -9.76 1.30 -0.21
N THR A 34 -11.00 1.73 -0.02
CA THR A 34 -11.75 2.49 -1.04
C THR A 34 -11.44 3.99 -0.94
N PRO A 35 -11.73 4.80 -1.97
CA PRO A 35 -11.61 6.26 -1.89
C PRO A 35 -12.37 6.89 -0.70
N GLU A 36 -13.55 6.36 -0.38
CA GLU A 36 -14.36 6.83 0.76
C GLU A 36 -13.70 6.50 2.08
N GLN A 37 -13.10 5.32 2.20
CA GLN A 37 -12.35 4.89 3.37
C GLN A 37 -11.06 5.71 3.56
N MET A 38 -10.34 6.00 2.47
CA MET A 38 -9.18 6.88 2.49
C MET A 38 -9.56 8.29 2.95
N LYS A 39 -10.61 8.89 2.37
CA LYS A 39 -11.15 10.18 2.82
C LYS A 39 -11.60 10.14 4.29
N MET A 40 -12.26 9.06 4.69
CA MET A 40 -12.67 8.85 6.07
C MET A 40 -11.47 8.86 7.00
N PHE A 41 -10.36 8.21 6.65
CA PHE A 41 -9.12 8.17 7.43
C PHE A 41 -8.43 9.53 7.52
N LEU A 42 -8.19 10.19 6.38
CA LEU A 42 -7.48 11.48 6.31
C LEU A 42 -8.16 12.54 7.19
N THR A 43 -9.50 12.52 7.25
CA THR A 43 -10.30 13.44 8.09
C THR A 43 -10.25 13.13 9.59
N ARG A 44 -9.55 12.08 10.02
CA ARG A 44 -9.33 11.75 11.46
C ARG A 44 -8.02 12.26 12.00
N ILE A 45 -7.12 12.74 11.14
CA ILE A 45 -5.82 13.27 11.57
C ILE A 45 -6.06 14.60 12.30
N GLY A 46 -5.77 14.60 13.60
CA GLY A 46 -5.97 15.74 14.48
C GLY A 46 -4.70 16.57 14.68
N TYR A 47 -4.79 17.54 15.59
CA TYR A 47 -3.69 18.46 15.87
C TYR A 47 -2.47 17.75 16.49
N GLY A 48 -1.28 18.19 16.09
CA GLY A 48 -0.01 17.67 16.59
C GLY A 48 0.26 16.21 16.19
N SER A 49 -0.47 15.69 15.21
CA SER A 49 -0.30 14.32 14.70
C SER A 49 0.49 14.30 13.39
N LYS A 50 1.09 13.16 13.10
CA LYS A 50 1.70 12.85 11.81
C LYS A 50 1.14 11.51 11.34
N ALA A 51 0.92 11.37 10.04
CA ALA A 51 0.46 10.14 9.44
C ALA A 51 1.40 9.70 8.31
N VAL A 52 1.63 8.40 8.21
CA VAL A 52 2.29 7.74 7.08
C VAL A 52 1.29 6.74 6.51
N ILE A 53 1.12 6.76 5.19
CA ILE A 53 0.25 5.85 4.47
C ILE A 53 1.14 5.01 3.55
N THR A 54 1.10 3.70 3.72
CA THR A 54 1.90 2.75 2.92
C THR A 54 0.97 1.88 2.07
N GLY A 55 1.46 1.48 0.91
CA GLY A 55 0.75 0.54 0.05
C GLY A 55 1.44 0.33 -1.29
N ASP A 56 1.06 -0.75 -1.97
CA ASP A 56 1.54 -1.12 -3.30
C ASP A 56 0.39 -1.06 -4.31
N VAL A 57 0.44 -0.07 -5.21
CA VAL A 57 -0.59 0.13 -6.26
C VAL A 57 -0.67 -1.03 -7.25
N THR A 58 0.33 -1.92 -7.31
CA THR A 58 0.32 -3.09 -8.18
C THR A 58 -0.41 -4.30 -7.56
N GLN A 59 -0.72 -4.25 -6.27
CA GLN A 59 -1.30 -5.36 -5.49
C GLN A 59 -2.71 -5.04 -4.98
N VAL A 60 -3.56 -4.43 -5.82
CA VAL A 60 -4.93 -4.07 -5.44
C VAL A 60 -5.82 -5.31 -5.37
N ASP A 61 -6.32 -5.63 -4.17
CA ASP A 61 -7.26 -6.74 -3.92
C ASP A 61 -8.68 -6.26 -3.52
N VAL A 62 -9.04 -5.03 -3.88
CA VAL A 62 -10.33 -4.41 -3.50
C VAL A 62 -11.46 -4.92 -4.39
N GLN A 63 -12.53 -5.44 -3.77
CA GLN A 63 -13.79 -5.77 -4.46
C GLN A 63 -14.39 -4.51 -5.12
N GLY A 64 -14.51 -4.51 -6.45
CA GLY A 64 -14.92 -3.34 -7.24
C GLY A 64 -13.76 -2.59 -7.91
N GLY A 65 -12.50 -3.00 -7.64
CA GLY A 65 -11.31 -2.64 -8.42
C GLY A 65 -10.73 -1.25 -8.20
N ARG A 66 -11.42 -0.36 -7.46
CA ARG A 66 -10.93 1.00 -7.23
C ARG A 66 -10.35 1.18 -5.83
N SER A 67 -9.03 1.26 -5.80
CA SER A 67 -8.25 1.54 -4.59
C SER A 67 -8.38 3.01 -4.15
N GLY A 68 -8.24 3.27 -2.86
CA GLY A 68 -8.07 4.61 -2.30
C GLY A 68 -6.73 5.26 -2.67
N LEU A 69 -5.76 4.49 -3.19
CA LEU A 69 -4.54 5.02 -3.76
C LEU A 69 -4.68 5.43 -5.23
N ASP A 70 -5.75 5.01 -5.91
CA ASP A 70 -5.99 5.35 -7.31
C ASP A 70 -6.30 6.84 -7.47
N GLY A 71 -5.47 7.55 -8.24
CA GLY A 71 -5.58 8.99 -8.45
C GLY A 71 -5.29 9.86 -7.22
N ILE A 72 -4.81 9.29 -6.10
CA ILE A 72 -4.61 10.04 -4.85
C ILE A 72 -3.61 11.19 -4.99
N GLU A 73 -2.56 11.01 -5.81
CA GLU A 73 -1.58 12.07 -6.08
C GLU A 73 -2.19 13.27 -6.76
N GLN A 74 -3.12 13.06 -7.69
CA GLN A 74 -3.81 14.15 -8.39
C GLN A 74 -4.77 14.89 -7.46
N ILE A 75 -5.35 14.19 -6.48
CA ILE A 75 -6.30 14.76 -5.53
C ILE A 75 -5.59 15.59 -4.45
N LEU A 76 -4.38 15.19 -4.05
CA LEU A 76 -3.67 15.75 -2.90
C LEU A 76 -2.38 16.51 -3.28
N SER A 77 -2.10 16.73 -4.57
CA SER A 77 -0.86 17.38 -5.04
C SER A 77 -0.65 18.79 -4.49
N ASP A 78 -1.74 19.51 -4.22
CA ASP A 78 -1.72 20.94 -3.89
C ASP A 78 -1.78 21.17 -2.38
N ILE A 79 -1.61 20.12 -1.56
CA ILE A 79 -1.66 20.22 -0.10
C ILE A 79 -0.26 20.44 0.45
N ASP A 80 -0.06 21.61 1.06
CA ASP A 80 1.14 21.93 1.83
C ASP A 80 1.35 20.91 2.98
N ASP A 81 2.59 20.56 3.28
CA ASP A 81 3.00 19.55 4.27
C ASP A 81 2.62 18.08 3.94
N LEU A 82 2.20 17.79 2.70
CA LEU A 82 2.04 16.42 2.19
C LEU A 82 3.17 16.05 1.22
N THR A 83 3.65 14.81 1.25
CA THR A 83 4.69 14.34 0.33
C THR A 83 4.43 12.90 -0.08
N PHE A 84 4.62 12.63 -1.37
CA PHE A 84 4.58 11.28 -1.93
C PHE A 84 6.00 10.72 -2.05
N VAL A 85 6.21 9.53 -1.51
CA VAL A 85 7.48 8.80 -1.58
C VAL A 85 7.28 7.54 -2.41
N ARG A 86 7.96 7.44 -3.54
CA ARG A 86 7.90 6.27 -4.44
C ARG A 86 9.17 5.43 -4.25
N LEU A 87 9.00 4.28 -3.63
CA LEU A 87 10.05 3.27 -3.53
C LEU A 87 10.00 2.36 -4.76
N THR A 88 11.17 1.90 -5.19
CA THR A 88 11.35 1.01 -6.33
C THR A 88 11.96 -0.31 -5.89
N SER A 89 12.04 -1.28 -6.79
CA SER A 89 12.74 -2.54 -6.52
C SER A 89 14.20 -2.36 -6.10
N ARG A 90 14.83 -1.22 -6.39
CA ARG A 90 16.20 -0.90 -5.95
C ARG A 90 16.30 -0.60 -4.45
N ASP A 91 15.20 -0.16 -3.85
CA ASP A 91 15.12 0.18 -2.43
C ASP A 91 14.79 -1.05 -1.56
N VAL A 92 14.54 -2.20 -2.20
CA VAL A 92 14.15 -3.43 -1.55
C VAL A 92 15.38 -4.24 -1.13
N VAL A 93 15.73 -4.14 0.14
CA VAL A 93 16.81 -4.94 0.75
C VAL A 93 16.21 -6.24 1.29
N ARG A 94 16.49 -7.36 0.62
CA ARG A 94 16.05 -8.70 1.05
C ARG A 94 17.22 -9.50 1.59
N HIS A 95 16.94 -10.36 2.56
CA HIS A 95 17.90 -11.36 2.99
C HIS A 95 18.35 -12.24 1.82
N ARG A 96 19.63 -12.64 1.78
CA ARG A 96 20.23 -13.41 0.67
C ARG A 96 19.41 -14.64 0.27
N ILE A 97 18.90 -15.38 1.26
CA ILE A 97 18.07 -16.56 1.01
C ILE A 97 16.78 -16.20 0.28
N VAL A 98 16.11 -15.11 0.66
CA VAL A 98 14.86 -14.67 0.02
C VAL A 98 15.11 -14.29 -1.43
N ALA A 99 16.20 -13.58 -1.73
CA ALA A 99 16.58 -13.26 -3.10
C ALA A 99 16.86 -14.54 -3.93
N GLN A 100 17.56 -15.52 -3.36
CA GLN A 100 17.80 -16.80 -4.02
C GLN A 100 16.51 -17.57 -4.32
N ILE A 101 15.55 -17.55 -3.38
CA ILE A 101 14.23 -18.16 -3.55
C ILE A 101 13.48 -17.47 -4.69
N VAL A 102 13.36 -16.13 -4.68
CA VAL A 102 12.67 -15.38 -5.74
C VAL A 102 13.28 -15.68 -7.11
N ASN A 103 14.62 -15.62 -7.23
CA ASN A 103 15.31 -15.93 -8.47
C ASN A 103 15.08 -17.39 -8.94
N ALA A 104 14.87 -18.33 -8.03
CA ALA A 104 14.57 -19.72 -8.40
C ALA A 104 13.17 -19.85 -9.00
N TYR A 105 12.17 -19.16 -8.45
CA TYR A 105 10.82 -19.09 -9.01
C TYR A 105 10.80 -18.37 -10.37
N GLU A 106 11.49 -17.25 -10.50
CA GLU A 106 11.57 -16.50 -11.78
C GLU A 106 12.17 -17.35 -12.90
N ARG A 107 13.24 -18.12 -12.62
CA ARG A 107 13.83 -19.05 -13.61
C ARG A 107 12.87 -20.17 -14.01
N ASN A 108 12.05 -20.67 -13.09
CA ASN A 108 11.07 -21.72 -13.40
C ASN A 108 9.92 -21.15 -14.25
N ALA A 109 9.41 -19.98 -13.89
CA ALA A 109 8.37 -19.29 -14.66
C ALA A 109 8.82 -19.00 -16.11
N ALA A 110 10.06 -18.54 -16.30
CA ALA A 110 10.65 -18.29 -17.62
C ALA A 110 10.93 -19.57 -18.43
N ALA A 111 11.12 -20.72 -17.77
CA ALA A 111 11.29 -22.01 -18.43
C ALA A 111 9.95 -22.69 -18.82
N GLY A 112 8.82 -22.12 -18.39
CA GLY A 112 7.47 -22.66 -18.57
C GLY A 112 6.71 -22.17 -19.81
N GLU A 113 7.29 -21.30 -20.65
CA GLU A 113 6.72 -20.94 -21.96
C GLU A 113 7.28 -21.85 -23.06
N PRO A 114 6.57 -22.91 -23.50
CA PRO A 114 6.88 -23.54 -24.77
C PRO A 114 6.56 -22.54 -25.88
N ALA A 115 7.54 -22.26 -26.73
CA ALA A 115 7.35 -21.55 -27.99
C ALA A 115 6.34 -22.34 -28.87
N GLY A 116 5.07 -21.96 -28.81
CA GLY A 116 3.98 -22.55 -29.55
C GLY A 116 4.00 -22.16 -31.03
N ASP A 117 4.80 -22.90 -31.79
CA ASP A 117 4.62 -23.35 -33.18
C ASP A 117 3.93 -22.40 -34.18
N GLY A 118 4.73 -21.59 -34.85
CA GLY A 118 4.40 -21.10 -36.17
C GLY A 118 4.65 -22.17 -37.25
N ARG A 119 3.65 -22.99 -37.60
CA ARG A 119 3.43 -23.58 -38.95
C ARG A 119 2.26 -24.58 -38.98
N ARG A 120 1.17 -24.19 -39.64
CA ARG A 120 0.67 -24.89 -40.85
C ARG A 120 -0.45 -24.11 -41.52
N LYS A 121 -0.08 -23.39 -42.58
CA LYS A 121 -0.93 -23.26 -43.75
C LYS A 121 -1.12 -24.66 -44.34
N ARG A 122 -2.36 -25.09 -44.55
CA ARG A 122 -2.86 -25.74 -45.77
C ARG A 122 -4.38 -25.75 -45.73
#